data_AF-A0A832V8C7-F1
#
_entry.id   AF-A0A832V8C7-F1
#
_cell.length_a   1.000
_cell.length_b   1.000
_cell.length_c   1.000
_cell.angle_alpha   90.00
_cell.angle_beta   90.00
_cell.angle_gamma   90.00
#
_symmetry.space_group_name_H-M   'P 1'
#
loop_
_entity.id
_entity.type
_entity.pdbx_description
1 polymer ?
#
loop_
_entity_poly.entity_id
_entity_poly.type
_entity_poly.pdbx_seq_one_letter_code
_entity_poly.pdbx_strand_id
1 'polypeptide(L)' 'MSEVSMFRLHSEYATAGDQEQAISQLMEQIEAGQERCILMGVTGSGKTFAMANII' A
#
# COMPACT_ATOMS: atom_id res chain seq x y z
N MET A 1 -7.51 -20.21 -18.33
CA MET A 1 -7.29 -19.28 -17.20
C MET A 1 -5.98 -18.58 -17.49
N SER A 2 -6.00 -17.28 -17.75
CA SER A 2 -4.76 -16.51 -17.89
C SER A 2 -4.05 -16.49 -16.53
N GLU A 3 -2.78 -16.91 -16.48
CA GLU A 3 -1.97 -16.72 -15.28
C GLU A 3 -1.83 -15.22 -15.02
N VAL A 4 -2.40 -14.74 -13.92
CA VAL A 4 -2.17 -13.38 -13.47
C VAL A 4 -0.83 -13.36 -12.76
N SER A 5 0.14 -12.62 -13.30
CA SER A 5 1.45 -12.45 -12.68
C SER A 5 1.34 -11.58 -11.44
N MET A 6 1.89 -12.04 -10.31
CA MET A 6 1.99 -11.27 -9.08
C MET A 6 2.83 -10.00 -9.29
N PHE A 7 2.36 -8.86 -8.77
CA PHE A 7 3.14 -7.64 -8.72
C PHE A 7 4.37 -7.84 -7.83
N ARG A 8 5.54 -7.38 -8.27
CA ARG A 8 6.78 -7.44 -7.50
C ARG A 8 7.36 -6.04 -7.42
N LEU A 9 7.21 -5.41 -6.25
CA LEU A 9 7.79 -4.11 -5.99
C LEU A 9 9.32 -4.22 -5.93
N HIS A 10 10.01 -3.44 -6.74
CA HIS A 10 11.45 -3.25 -6.67
C HIS A 10 11.75 -1.86 -6.11
N SER A 11 12.51 -1.79 -5.02
CA SER A 11 12.88 -0.56 -4.33
C SER A 11 14.19 -0.75 -3.57
N GLU A 12 15.02 0.30 -3.53
CA GLU A 12 16.21 0.37 -2.67
C GLU A 12 15.85 0.79 -1.22
N TYR A 13 14.61 1.24 -1.00
CA TYR A 13 14.11 1.73 0.27
C TYR A 13 13.11 0.75 0.89
N ALA A 14 13.14 0.64 2.21
CA ALA A 14 12.12 0.00 3.02
C ALA A 14 11.04 1.02 3.46
N THR A 15 9.93 0.51 4.00
CA THR A 15 8.95 1.34 4.70
C THR A 15 9.60 2.07 5.87
N ALA A 16 9.15 3.30 6.12
CA ALA A 16 9.68 4.13 7.21
C ALA A 16 8.60 4.98 7.86
N GLY A 17 8.82 5.34 9.13
CA GLY A 17 7.86 6.11 9.93
C GLY A 17 6.49 5.43 9.96
N ASP A 18 5.43 6.21 9.76
CA ASP A 18 4.05 5.72 9.86
C ASP A 18 3.56 4.95 8.62
N GLN A 19 4.42 4.76 7.60
CA GLN A 19 4.02 4.08 6.37
C GLN A 19 3.58 2.63 6.62
N GLU A 20 4.31 1.88 7.44
CA GLU A 20 4.01 0.48 7.74
C GLU A 20 2.62 0.34 8.38
N GLN A 21 2.31 1.21 9.35
CA GLN A 21 1.00 1.23 9.99
C GLN A 21 -0.11 1.62 9.00
N ALA A 22 0.10 2.66 8.18
CA ALA A 22 -0.89 3.10 7.21
C ALA A 22 -1.18 2.02 6.14
N ILE A 23 -0.15 1.31 5.68
CA ILE A 23 -0.29 0.19 4.74
C ILE A 23 -1.09 -0.94 5.39
N SER A 24 -0.74 -1.37 6.62
CA SER A 24 -1.45 -2.43 7.32
C SER A 24 -2.94 -2.11 7.51
N GLN A 25 -3.25 -0.88 7.94
CA GLN A 25 -4.64 -0.45 8.12
C GLN A 25 -5.42 -0.45 6.81
N LEU A 26 -4.83 0.01 5.71
CA LEU A 26 -5.50 -0.02 4.41
C LEU A 26 -5.67 -1.44 3.89
N MET A 27 -4.68 -2.31 4.07
CA MET A 27 -4.79 -3.73 3.70
C MET A 27 -5.93 -4.41 4.44
N GLU A 28 -6.05 -4.20 5.76
CA GLU A 28 -7.16 -4.72 6.57
C GLU A 28 -8.52 -4.23 6.06
N GLN A 29 -8.64 -2.94 5.68
CA GLN A 29 -9.87 -2.38 5.11
C GLN A 29 -10.21 -3.01 3.76
N ILE A 30 -9.21 -3.19 2.89
CA ILE A 30 -9.37 -3.81 1.56
C ILE A 30 -9.80 -5.27 1.70
N GLU A 31 -9.13 -6.04 2.55
CA GLU A 31 -9.45 -7.44 2.82
C GLU A 31 -10.83 -7.60 3.48
N ALA A 32 -11.26 -6.64 4.29
CA ALA A 32 -12.61 -6.56 4.84
C ALA A 32 -13.68 -6.15 3.81
N GLY A 33 -13.29 -5.88 2.56
CA GLY A 33 -14.22 -5.51 1.48
C GLY A 33 -14.81 -4.11 1.63
N GLN A 34 -14.12 -3.18 2.30
CA GLN A 34 -14.60 -1.81 2.44
C GLN A 34 -14.65 -1.11 1.08
N GLU A 35 -15.80 -0.50 0.76
CA GLU A 35 -16.01 0.21 -0.51
C GLU A 35 -15.06 1.40 -0.67
N ARG A 36 -14.67 2.05 0.44
CA ARG A 36 -13.84 3.26 0.44
C ARG A 36 -12.72 3.14 1.47
N CYS A 37 -11.49 3.10 0.98
CA CYS A 37 -10.27 3.18 1.79
C CYS A 37 -9.56 4.50 1.48
N ILE A 38 -9.04 5.20 2.50
CA ILE A 38 -8.41 6.52 2.33
C ILE A 38 -7.00 6.49 2.90
N LEU A 39 -5.99 6.64 2.03
CA LEU A 39 -4.62 6.89 2.45
C LEU A 39 -4.41 8.38 2.74
N MET A 40 -4.57 8.78 4.00
CA MET A 40 -4.30 10.16 4.42
C MET A 40 -2.80 10.36 4.64
N GLY A 41 -2.17 11.28 3.91
CA GLY A 41 -0.75 11.55 4.07
C GLY A 41 -0.33 12.94 3.59
N VAL A 42 0.59 13.56 4.31
CA VAL A 42 1.14 14.88 3.99
C VAL A 42 1.95 14.87 2.68
N THR A 43 2.28 16.04 2.15
CA THR A 43 3.16 16.16 0.98
C THR A 43 4.56 15.64 1.33
N GLY A 44 5.15 14.83 0.44
CA GLY A 44 6.49 14.26 0.65
C GLY A 44 6.54 12.98 1.50
N SER A 45 5.42 12.49 2.05
CA SER A 45 5.40 11.28 2.89
C SER A 45 5.56 9.96 2.13
N GLY A 46 5.78 9.99 0.81
CA GLY A 46 5.96 8.77 0.01
C GLY A 46 4.68 7.97 -0.27
N LYS A 47 3.51 8.63 -0.41
CA LYS A 47 2.22 7.94 -0.69
C LYS A 47 2.26 6.98 -1.89
N THR A 48 3.01 7.30 -2.94
CA THR A 48 3.18 6.41 -4.09
C THR A 48 3.89 5.11 -3.71
N PHE A 49 4.95 5.18 -2.89
CA PHE A 49 5.64 4.00 -2.40
C PHE A 49 4.75 3.16 -1.48
N ALA A 50 3.96 3.82 -0.61
CA ALA A 50 2.99 3.12 0.23
C ALA A 50 1.94 2.38 -0.59
N MET A 51 1.34 3.03 -1.60
CA MET A 51 0.38 2.37 -2.51
C MET A 51 1.01 1.23 -3.31
N ALA A 52 2.27 1.34 -3.71
CA ALA A 52 2.96 0.27 -4.42
C ALA A 52 3.22 -0.97 -3.55
N ASN A 53 3.28 -0.83 -2.22
CA ASN A 53 3.34 -1.97 -1.29
C ASN A 53 1.97 -2.63 -1.07
N ILE A 54 0.87 -1.97 -1.43
CA ILE A 54 -0.51 -2.48 -1.30
C ILE A 54 -0.92 -3.33 -2.51
N ILE A 55 -0.33 -3.08 -3.69
CA ILE A 55 -0.64 -3.76 -4.97
C ILE A 55 0.14 -5.07 -5.09
#